data_AF-A0A8T6CNU0-F1
#
_entry.id   AF-A0A8T6CNU0-F1
#
_cell.length_a   1.000
_cell.length_b   1.000
_cell.length_c   1.000
_cell.angle_alpha   90.00
_cell.angle_beta   90.00
_cell.angle_gamma   90.00
#
_symmetry.space_group_name_H-M   'P 1'
#
loop_
_entity.id
_entity.type
_entity.pdbx_description
1 polymer ?
#
loop_
_entity_poly.entity_id
_entity_poly.type
_entity_poly.pdbx_seq_one_letter_code
_entity_poly.pdbx_strand_id
1 'polypeptide(L)'
;MTAGTITNYHRTMDVSALRSFVAVCRSGSFRVAARERHVSQPGVSRHVQRLETELGVALLVRHRKHVVPTAAGSRLFAYAMDTIAAHDRIIESLARDDAAVEGELRIAASTAPGEYLLPGLLFQFTEIYPRVRPHVAVTASASALAQVAGSHAA
;
A
#
# COMPACT_ATOMS: atom_id res chain seq x y z
N MET A 1 1.05 47.57 12.96
CA MET A 1 0.06 46.63 13.53
C MET A 1 -0.77 46.14 12.34
N THR A 2 -0.71 44.88 11.90
CA THR A 2 -0.80 43.63 12.66
C THR A 2 -0.02 42.52 11.95
N ALA A 3 0.76 41.78 12.74
CA ALA A 3 1.48 40.57 12.35
C ALA A 3 0.52 39.40 12.08
N GLY A 4 0.93 38.44 11.25
CA GLY A 4 0.30 37.11 11.24
C GLY A 4 0.17 36.43 9.86
N THR A 5 1.25 36.33 9.08
CA THR A 5 1.30 35.42 7.92
C THR A 5 2.56 34.60 7.99
N ILE A 6 2.62 33.70 8.97
CA ILE A 6 3.46 32.51 8.90
C ILE A 6 2.49 31.33 9.08
N THR A 7 1.83 30.95 8.00
CA THR A 7 0.95 29.77 7.94
C THR A 7 1.82 28.53 8.07
N ASN A 8 2.07 28.09 9.31
CA ASN A 8 2.31 26.73 9.76
C ASN A 8 2.79 25.71 8.69
N TYR A 9 4.03 25.85 8.18
CA TYR A 9 4.68 24.90 7.25
C TYR A 9 5.23 23.64 7.93
N HIS A 10 4.92 23.41 9.21
CA HIS A 10 5.50 22.34 10.03
C HIS A 10 4.46 21.30 10.47
N ARG A 11 3.50 20.95 9.58
CA ARG A 11 2.58 19.83 9.80
C ARG A 11 3.15 18.56 9.17
N THR A 12 3.89 17.79 9.96
CA THR A 12 4.47 16.52 9.53
C THR A 12 3.54 15.37 9.88
N MET A 13 2.94 14.72 8.88
CA MET A 13 2.16 13.49 9.09
C MET A 13 3.10 12.28 9.10
N ASP A 14 3.11 11.53 10.20
CA ASP A 14 3.81 10.25 10.29
C ASP A 14 3.09 9.18 9.45
N VAL A 15 3.83 8.50 8.56
CA VAL A 15 3.32 7.41 7.73
C VAL A 15 2.77 6.26 8.57
N SER A 16 3.34 6.01 9.76
CA SER A 16 2.79 5.03 10.71
C SER A 16 1.39 5.39 11.17
N ALA A 17 1.14 6.69 11.38
CA ALA A 17 -0.17 7.18 11.77
C ALA A 17 -1.17 7.08 10.61
N LEU A 18 -0.76 7.40 9.38
CA LEU A 18 -1.57 7.21 8.18
C LEU A 18 -1.96 5.74 7.99
N ARG A 19 -1.00 4.80 8.16
CA ARG A 19 -1.26 3.36 8.09
C ARG A 19 -2.26 2.90 9.15
N SER A 20 -2.16 3.41 10.38
CA SER A 20 -3.14 3.12 11.43
C SER A 20 -4.53 3.65 11.08
N PHE A 21 -4.64 4.87 10.58
CA PHE A 21 -5.91 5.45 10.13
C PHE A 21 -6.55 4.64 8.99
N VAL A 22 -5.78 4.28 7.96
CA VAL A 22 -6.24 3.44 6.84
C VAL A 22 -6.72 2.07 7.32
N ALA A 23 -5.99 1.42 8.23
CA ALA A 23 -6.37 0.14 8.80
C ALA A 23 -7.70 0.22 9.58
N VAL A 24 -7.92 1.30 10.34
CA VAL A 24 -9.21 1.51 11.04
C VAL A 24 -10.35 1.75 10.05
N CYS A 25 -10.13 2.52 8.98
CA CYS A 25 -11.14 2.76 7.95
C CYS A 25 -11.55 1.46 7.23
N ARG A 26 -10.58 0.60 6.90
CA ARG A 26 -10.85 -0.67 6.22
C ARG A 26 -11.57 -1.69 7.11
N SER A 27 -11.14 -1.80 8.36
CA SER A 27 -11.68 -2.80 9.30
C SER A 27 -12.92 -2.35 10.06
N GLY A 28 -13.20 -1.04 10.09
CA GLY A 28 -14.24 -0.45 10.93
C GLY A 28 -14.01 -0.61 12.44
N SER A 29 -12.80 -1.02 12.87
CA SER A 29 -12.52 -1.36 14.27
C SER A 29 -11.06 -1.12 14.65
N PHE A 30 -10.83 -0.32 15.70
CA PHE A 30 -9.50 -0.13 16.29
C PHE A 30 -8.82 -1.43 16.75
N ARG A 31 -9.58 -2.40 17.28
CA ARG A 31 -9.02 -3.67 17.77
C ARG A 31 -8.48 -4.53 16.63
N VAL A 32 -9.29 -4.70 15.58
CA VAL A 32 -8.90 -5.39 14.34
C VAL A 32 -7.70 -4.70 13.68
N ALA A 33 -7.75 -3.38 13.50
CA ALA A 33 -6.64 -2.61 12.93
C ALA A 33 -5.33 -2.76 13.72
N ALA A 34 -5.40 -2.78 15.05
CA ALA A 34 -4.22 -2.98 15.92
C ALA A 34 -3.58 -4.35 15.71
N ARG A 35 -4.41 -5.40 15.61
CA ARG A 35 -3.95 -6.76 15.32
C ARG A 35 -3.31 -6.87 13.94
N GLU A 36 -3.92 -6.30 12.90
CA GLU A 36 -3.38 -6.28 11.53
C GLU A 36 -2.06 -5.52 11.42
N ARG A 37 -1.89 -4.47 12.25
CA ARG A 37 -0.70 -3.63 12.27
C ARG A 37 0.36 -4.07 13.28
N HIS A 38 0.14 -5.16 14.00
CA HIS A 38 1.03 -5.65 15.06
C HIS A 38 1.39 -4.59 16.12
N VAL A 39 0.43 -3.74 16.48
CA VAL A 39 0.58 -2.70 17.52
C VAL A 39 -0.54 -2.80 18.55
N SER A 40 -0.42 -2.07 19.66
CA SER A 40 -1.47 -2.01 20.67
C SER A 40 -2.66 -1.16 20.20
N GLN A 41 -3.87 -1.50 20.64
CA GLN A 41 -5.07 -0.69 20.35
C GLN A 41 -4.96 0.77 20.85
N PRO A 42 -4.40 1.04 22.05
CA PRO A 42 -4.09 2.41 22.48
C PRO A 42 -3.10 3.11 21.53
N GLY A 43 -2.13 2.38 20.96
CA GLY A 43 -1.21 2.89 19.95
C GLY A 43 -1.93 3.36 18.68
N VAL A 44 -2.82 2.52 18.12
CA VAL A 44 -3.66 2.91 16.97
C VAL A 44 -4.54 4.10 17.29
N SER A 45 -5.17 4.14 18.48
CA SER A 45 -5.99 5.30 18.88
C SER A 45 -5.17 6.58 18.97
N ARG A 46 -3.94 6.51 19.52
CA ARG A 46 -3.03 7.66 19.63
C ARG A 46 -2.59 8.15 18.26
N HIS A 47 -2.29 7.26 17.34
CA HIS A 47 -1.96 7.61 15.95
C HIS A 47 -3.10 8.39 15.28
N VAL A 48 -4.33 7.91 15.38
CA VAL A 48 -5.49 8.61 14.79
C VAL A 48 -5.73 9.96 15.46
N GLN A 49 -5.70 10.01 16.79
CA GLN A 49 -5.87 11.27 17.53
C GLN A 49 -4.80 12.31 17.17
N ARG A 50 -3.56 11.86 16.94
CA ARG A 50 -2.47 12.72 16.49
C ARG A 50 -2.78 13.32 15.12
N LEU A 51 -3.24 12.52 14.15
CA LEU A 51 -3.64 13.01 12.83
C LEU A 51 -4.80 14.03 12.93
N GLU A 52 -5.82 13.73 13.73
CA GLU A 52 -6.96 14.64 13.94
C GLU A 52 -6.51 15.98 14.56
N THR A 53 -5.55 15.92 15.49
CA THR A 53 -4.97 17.10 16.16
C THR A 53 -4.12 17.94 15.19
N GLU A 54 -3.23 17.31 14.43
CA GLU A 54 -2.36 17.99 13.47
C GLU A 54 -3.17 18.62 12.32
N LEU A 55 -4.21 17.94 11.85
CA LEU A 55 -5.06 18.42 10.77
C LEU A 55 -6.15 19.39 11.26
N GLY A 56 -6.46 19.39 12.55
CA GLY A 56 -7.50 20.22 13.16
C GLY A 56 -8.91 19.81 12.77
N VAL A 57 -9.11 18.56 12.32
CA VAL A 57 -10.41 18.03 11.85
C VAL A 57 -10.61 16.60 12.33
N ALA A 58 -11.84 16.25 12.69
CA ALA A 58 -12.21 14.87 13.00
C ALA A 58 -12.21 14.02 11.73
N LEU A 59 -11.55 12.88 11.78
CA LEU A 59 -11.39 11.96 10.66
C LEU A 59 -12.31 10.74 10.77
N LEU A 60 -12.69 10.35 11.99
CA LEU A 60 -13.54 9.18 12.23
C LEU A 60 -14.75 9.52 13.10
N VAL A 61 -15.88 8.90 12.81
CA VAL A 61 -17.07 8.84 13.67
C VAL A 61 -17.11 7.47 14.35
N ARG A 62 -17.19 7.47 15.67
CA ARG A 62 -17.27 6.24 16.48
C ARG A 62 -18.73 5.94 16.81
N HIS A 63 -19.28 4.86 16.26
CA HIS A 63 -20.56 4.30 16.69
C HIS A 63 -20.34 3.16 17.69
N ARG A 64 -21.40 2.73 18.38
CA ARG A 64 -21.33 1.66 19.40
C ARG A 64 -20.71 0.35 18.89
N LYS A 65 -20.87 0.02 17.61
CA LYS A 65 -20.43 -1.26 17.03
C LYS A 65 -19.36 -1.14 15.95
N HIS A 66 -19.18 0.04 15.36
CA HIS A 66 -18.29 0.22 14.22
C HIS A 66 -17.77 1.67 14.15
N VAL A 67 -16.69 1.85 13.40
CA VAL A 67 -16.08 3.15 13.14
C VAL A 67 -16.18 3.44 11.65
N VAL A 68 -16.63 4.64 11.28
CA VAL A 68 -16.71 5.09 9.89
C VAL A 68 -15.90 6.38 9.69
N PRO A 69 -15.34 6.62 8.50
CA PRO A 69 -14.69 7.89 8.20
C PRO A 69 -15.71 9.04 8.12
N THR A 70 -15.29 10.24 8.52
CA THR A 70 -16.01 11.49 8.21
C THR A 70 -15.84 11.83 6.72
N ALA A 71 -16.47 12.90 6.24
CA ALA A 71 -16.18 13.44 4.90
C ALA A 71 -14.69 13.84 4.74
N ALA A 72 -14.09 14.41 5.79
CA ALA A 72 -12.65 14.71 5.79
C ALA A 72 -11.80 13.43 5.85
N GLY A 73 -12.20 12.45 6.66
CA GLY A 73 -11.56 11.14 6.73
C GLY A 73 -11.59 10.41 5.40
N SER A 74 -12.70 10.46 4.67
CA SER A 74 -12.83 9.81 3.36
C SER A 74 -11.87 10.41 2.32
N ARG A 75 -11.71 11.74 2.32
CA ARG A 75 -10.71 12.41 1.49
C ARG A 75 -9.29 12.02 1.89
N LEU A 76 -8.98 12.05 3.19
CA LEU A 76 -7.67 11.65 3.69
C LEU A 76 -7.37 10.18 3.33
N PHE A 77 -8.37 9.29 3.41
CA PHE A 77 -8.20 7.87 3.12
C PHE A 77 -7.70 7.64 1.70
N ALA A 78 -8.28 8.34 0.71
CA ALA A 78 -7.83 8.26 -0.68
C ALA A 78 -6.37 8.71 -0.82
N TYR A 79 -6.03 9.91 -0.34
CA TYR A 79 -4.66 10.43 -0.43
C TYR A 79 -3.64 9.60 0.39
N ALA A 80 -4.05 9.08 1.55
CA ALA A 80 -3.19 8.28 2.42
C ALA A 80 -2.78 6.97 1.74
N MET A 81 -3.68 6.33 0.98
CA MET A 81 -3.36 5.12 0.22
C MET A 81 -2.25 5.39 -0.79
N ASP A 82 -2.36 6.45 -1.59
CA ASP A 82 -1.36 6.82 -2.59
C ASP A 82 -0.04 7.24 -1.94
N THR A 83 -0.11 7.98 -0.84
CA THR A 83 1.06 8.43 -0.08
C THR A 83 1.84 7.26 0.51
N ILE A 84 1.14 6.28 1.11
CA ILE A 84 1.76 5.07 1.64
C ILE A 84 2.40 4.26 0.51
N ALA A 85 1.73 4.11 -0.63
CA ALA A 85 2.28 3.38 -1.77
C ALA A 85 3.53 4.08 -2.36
N ALA A 86 3.55 5.41 -2.42
CA ALA A 86 4.73 6.16 -2.83
C ALA A 86 5.88 6.02 -1.83
N HIS A 87 5.59 6.11 -0.53
CA HIS A 87 6.56 5.92 0.54
C HIS A 87 7.21 4.52 0.48
N ASP A 88 6.42 3.48 0.27
CA ASP A 88 6.90 2.11 0.18
C ASP A 88 7.78 1.91 -1.05
N ARG A 89 7.38 2.46 -2.21
CA ARG A 89 8.21 2.44 -3.42
C ARG A 89 9.57 3.12 -3.23
N ILE A 90 9.63 4.23 -2.48
CA ILE A 90 10.88 4.91 -2.17
C ILE A 90 11.78 4.00 -1.33
N ILE A 91 11.24 3.43 -0.25
CA ILE A 91 12.01 2.52 0.62
C ILE A 91 12.51 1.32 -0.18
N GLU A 92 11.65 0.69 -0.97
CA GLU A 92 12.03 -0.44 -1.82
C GLU A 92 13.10 -0.04 -2.84
N SER A 93 13.01 1.16 -3.43
CA SER A 93 14.03 1.62 -4.40
C SER A 93 15.40 1.84 -3.79
N LEU A 94 15.47 2.20 -2.50
CA LEU A 94 16.71 2.47 -1.79
C LEU A 94 17.25 1.24 -1.05
N ALA A 95 16.38 0.32 -0.62
CA ALA A 95 16.76 -0.95 -0.02
C ALA A 95 17.31 -1.95 -1.06
N ARG A 96 17.13 -1.67 -2.35
CA ARG A 96 17.76 -2.37 -3.46
C ARG A 96 19.25 -1.96 -3.55
N ASP A 97 20.06 -2.46 -2.62
CA ASP A 97 21.48 -2.64 -2.90
C ASP A 97 21.63 -3.63 -4.07
N ASP A 98 22.62 -3.38 -4.92
CA ASP A 98 23.00 -4.01 -6.20
C ASP A 98 23.22 -5.55 -6.21
N ALA A 99 22.42 -6.35 -5.49
CA ALA A 99 22.21 -7.74 -5.87
C ALA A 99 21.37 -7.72 -7.16
N ALA A 100 22.05 -7.63 -8.30
CA ALA A 100 21.47 -7.58 -9.63
C ALA A 100 20.45 -8.70 -9.82
N VAL A 101 19.18 -8.43 -9.55
CA VAL A 101 18.09 -9.29 -10.02
C VAL A 101 18.08 -9.12 -11.54
N GLU A 102 18.70 -10.09 -12.19
CA GLU A 102 18.92 -10.15 -13.63
C GLU A 102 18.69 -11.57 -14.14
N GLY A 103 18.49 -11.70 -15.45
CA GLY A 103 18.23 -13.00 -16.09
C GLY A 103 16.80 -13.17 -16.53
N GLU A 104 16.41 -14.42 -16.81
CA GLU A 104 15.15 -14.75 -17.46
C GLU A 104 14.04 -15.03 -16.44
N LEU A 105 12.92 -14.31 -16.55
CA LEU A 105 11.72 -14.56 -15.76
C LEU A 105 10.67 -15.24 -16.64
N ARG A 106 10.46 -16.54 -16.45
CA ARG A 106 9.42 -17.28 -17.19
C ARG A 106 8.11 -17.26 -16.43
N ILE A 107 7.05 -16.82 -17.10
CA ILE A 107 5.70 -16.70 -16.53
C ILE A 107 4.74 -17.48 -17.40
N ALA A 108 4.05 -18.45 -16.81
CA ALA A 108 2.89 -19.07 -17.43
C ALA A 108 1.62 -18.55 -16.74
N ALA A 109 0.67 -18.04 -17.51
CA ALA A 109 -0.58 -17.47 -17.01
C ALA A 109 -1.78 -18.07 -17.73
N SER A 110 -2.91 -18.19 -17.02
CA SER A 110 -4.18 -18.44 -17.68
C SER A 110 -4.65 -17.20 -18.44
N THR A 111 -5.54 -17.37 -19.42
CA THR A 111 -5.99 -16.30 -20.32
C THR A 111 -6.39 -15.01 -19.62
N ALA A 112 -7.28 -15.08 -18.62
CA ALA A 112 -7.77 -13.87 -17.94
C ALA A 112 -6.68 -13.10 -17.16
N PRO A 113 -5.87 -13.73 -16.28
CA PRO A 113 -4.73 -13.04 -15.67
C PRO A 113 -3.71 -12.54 -16.68
N GLY A 114 -3.43 -13.32 -17.73
CA GLY A 114 -2.47 -12.97 -18.78
C GLY A 114 -2.86 -11.73 -19.58
N GLU A 115 -4.14 -11.55 -19.87
CA GLU A 115 -4.66 -10.42 -20.64
C GLU A 115 -4.90 -9.16 -19.78
N TYR A 116 -5.41 -9.32 -18.55
CA TYR A 116 -5.93 -8.18 -17.79
C TYR A 116 -5.06 -7.74 -16.61
N LEU A 117 -4.26 -8.64 -16.03
CA LEU A 117 -3.46 -8.33 -14.82
C LEU A 117 -1.97 -8.23 -15.14
N LEU A 118 -1.47 -9.19 -15.90
CA LEU A 118 -0.05 -9.36 -16.15
C LEU A 118 0.62 -8.18 -16.87
N PRO A 119 -0.02 -7.49 -17.84
CA PRO A 119 0.63 -6.35 -18.51
C PRO A 119 0.99 -5.21 -17.55
N GLY A 120 0.07 -4.85 -16.64
CA GLY A 120 0.31 -3.79 -15.66
C GLY A 120 1.38 -4.17 -14.62
N LEU A 121 1.36 -5.43 -14.17
CA LEU A 121 2.35 -5.94 -13.22
C LEU A 121 3.74 -6.03 -13.85
N LEU A 122 3.85 -6.51 -15.09
CA LEU A 122 5.11 -6.60 -15.82
C LEU A 122 5.71 -5.23 -16.11
N PHE A 123 4.87 -4.25 -16.48
CA PHE A 123 5.33 -2.88 -16.67
C PHE A 123 6.02 -2.35 -15.40
N GLN A 124 5.32 -2.39 -14.26
CA GLN A 124 5.88 -1.95 -12.98
C GLN A 124 7.12 -2.76 -12.56
N PHE A 125 7.10 -4.08 -12.79
CA PHE A 125 8.21 -4.95 -12.43
C PHE A 125 9.47 -4.67 -13.26
N THR A 126 9.32 -4.44 -14.57
CA THR A 126 10.46 -4.14 -15.46
C THR A 126 11.02 -2.73 -15.26
N GLU A 127 10.21 -1.76 -14.82
CA GLU A 127 10.72 -0.47 -14.35
C GLU A 127 11.62 -0.61 -13.11
N ILE A 128 11.30 -1.58 -12.24
CA ILE A 128 12.05 -1.85 -11.01
C ILE A 128 13.29 -2.73 -11.29
N TYR A 129 13.19 -3.70 -12.21
CA TYR A 129 14.24 -4.66 -12.56
C TYR A 129 14.57 -4.64 -14.06
N PRO A 130 15.29 -3.61 -14.54
CA PRO A 130 15.54 -3.41 -15.97
C PRO A 130 16.44 -4.48 -16.60
N ARG A 131 17.14 -5.28 -15.80
CA ARG A 131 17.99 -6.40 -16.25
C ARG A 131 17.27 -7.75 -16.31
N VAL A 132 15.99 -7.80 -15.92
CA VAL A 132 15.17 -9.01 -16.06
C VAL A 132 14.52 -9.05 -17.45
N ARG A 133 14.54 -10.22 -18.08
CA ARG A 133 13.91 -10.49 -19.38
C ARG A 133 12.69 -11.40 -19.17
N PRO A 134 11.47 -10.84 -19.12
CA PRO A 134 10.27 -11.63 -18.95
C PRO A 134 9.91 -12.39 -20.23
N HIS A 135 9.63 -13.69 -20.10
CA HIS A 135 9.03 -14.53 -21.14
C HIS A 135 7.67 -15.01 -20.65
N VAL A 136 6.62 -14.59 -21.36
CA VAL A 136 5.23 -14.85 -20.98
C VAL A 136 4.60 -15.86 -21.91
N ALA A 137 4.02 -16.91 -21.35
CA ALA A 137 3.14 -17.84 -22.03
C ALA A 137 1.72 -17.72 -21.46
N VAL A 138 0.77 -17.29 -22.29
CA VAL A 138 -0.65 -17.26 -21.93
C VAL A 138 -1.33 -18.49 -22.53
N THR A 139 -1.96 -19.31 -21.70
CA THR A 139 -2.56 -20.59 -22.12
C THR A 139 -3.78 -20.95 -21.27
N ALA A 140 -4.42 -22.09 -21.53
CA ALA A 140 -5.50 -22.58 -20.69
C ALA A 140 -5.00 -22.90 -19.27
N SER A 141 -5.84 -22.72 -18.26
CA SER A 141 -5.43 -22.82 -16.84
C SER A 141 -4.73 -24.14 -16.48
N ALA A 142 -5.18 -25.27 -17.04
CA ALA A 142 -4.54 -26.57 -16.81
C ALA A 142 -3.12 -26.63 -17.41
N SER A 143 -2.93 -26.07 -18.61
CA SER A 143 -1.63 -26.00 -19.29
C SER A 143 -0.68 -25.03 -18.61
N ALA A 144 -1.20 -23.90 -18.10
CA ALA A 144 -0.39 -22.93 -17.34
C ALA A 144 0.15 -23.58 -16.06
N LEU A 145 -0.71 -24.31 -15.33
CA LEU A 145 -0.30 -25.04 -14.13
C LEU A 145 0.78 -26.09 -14.44
N ALA A 146 0.61 -26.85 -15.54
CA ALA A 146 1.60 -27.85 -15.96
C ALA A 146 2.96 -27.22 -16.33
N GLN A 147 2.96 -26.05 -16.99
CA GLN A 147 4.19 -25.33 -17.32
C GLN A 147 4.92 -24.80 -16.07
N VAL A 148 4.18 -24.30 -15.08
CA VAL A 148 4.76 -23.89 -13.79
C VAL A 148 5.37 -25.10 -13.08
N ALA A 149 4.62 -26.20 -12.97
CA ALA A 149 5.09 -27.41 -12.30
C ALA A 149 6.29 -28.07 -13.00
N GLY A 150 6.34 -28.04 -14.33
CA GLY A 150 7.46 -28.59 -15.12
C GLY A 150 8.74 -27.77 -15.08
N SER A 151 8.65 -26.48 -14.73
CA SER A 151 9.79 -25.56 -14.71
C SER A 151 10.65 -25.60 -13.43
N HIS A 152 10.28 -26.43 -12.44
CA HIS A 152 11.00 -26.61 -11.17
C HIS A 152 11.91 -27.86 -11.12
N ALA A 153 12.09 -28.55 -12.25
CA ALA A 153 12.81 -29.84 -12.34
C ALA A 153 14.18 -29.78 -13.06
N ALA A 154 14.81 -28.59 -13.15
CA ALA A 154 16.13 -28.41 -13.75
C ALA A 154 17.04 -27.60 -12.84
#